data_AF-A0A0F9IMC2-F1
#
_entry.id   AF-A0A0F9IMC2-F1
#
_cell.length_a   1.000
_cell.length_b   1.000
_cell.length_c   1.000
_cell.angle_alpha   90.00
_cell.angle_beta   90.00
_cell.angle_gamma   90.00
#
_symmetry.space_group_name_H-M   'P 1'
#
loop_
_entity.id
_entity.type
_entity.pdbx_description
1 polymer ?
#
loop_
_entity_poly.entity_id
_entity_poly.type
_entity_poly.pdbx_seq_one_letter_code
_entity_poly.pdbx_strand_id
1 'polypeptide(L)'
;MSKELQSTFFYFDVSHAIRAHDWIIEHSGGLAGTKNIGLLQGPLEHIQNDLYYPEMEDKITHLVFSINKAHAFHDGNKRSSLALGAYFLELNGFDYIVQPFIQKMENIAVWVADNVIDKELLHQIIYSILYEDDYSEELKIAIFEATLFADIIN
;
A
#
# COMPACT_ATOMS: atom_id res chain seq x y z
N MET A 1 -24.54 28.80 0.67
CA MET A 1 -23.54 27.94 1.33
C MET A 1 -23.54 26.61 0.60
N SER A 2 -22.65 26.45 -0.37
CA SER A 2 -22.36 25.15 -0.98
C SER A 2 -21.88 24.22 0.14
N LYS A 3 -22.55 23.09 0.34
CA LYS A 3 -21.94 21.96 1.03
C LYS A 3 -20.72 21.60 0.19
N GLU A 4 -19.52 21.85 0.72
CA GLU A 4 -18.33 21.19 0.21
C GLU A 4 -18.63 19.69 0.22
N LEU A 5 -18.44 19.02 -0.93
CA LEU A 5 -18.46 17.57 -0.95
C LEU A 5 -17.28 17.13 -0.08
N GLN A 6 -17.55 16.70 1.15
CA GLN A 6 -16.56 15.90 1.88
C GLN A 6 -16.39 14.60 1.10
N SER A 7 -15.17 14.34 0.65
CA SER A 7 -14.73 13.07 0.07
C SER A 7 -15.02 11.97 1.09
N THR A 8 -16.15 11.26 0.90
CA THR A 8 -16.50 10.15 1.79
C THR A 8 -15.81 8.92 1.27
N PHE A 9 -14.73 8.52 1.93
CA PHE A 9 -14.05 7.26 1.64
C PHE A 9 -14.76 6.09 2.33
N PHE A 10 -14.73 4.94 1.68
CA PHE A 10 -15.18 3.67 2.21
C PHE A 10 -13.99 2.90 2.78
N TYR A 11 -14.19 2.32 3.96
CA TYR A 11 -13.14 1.62 4.71
C TYR A 11 -13.55 0.17 5.00
N PHE A 12 -12.57 -0.64 5.39
CA PHE A 12 -12.76 -2.02 5.83
C PHE A 12 -12.08 -2.26 7.17
N ASP A 13 -12.51 -3.33 7.85
CA ASP A 13 -12.07 -3.65 9.19
C ASP A 13 -10.89 -4.63 9.22
N VAL A 14 -10.31 -4.79 10.41
CA VAL A 14 -9.23 -5.75 10.68
C VAL A 14 -9.65 -7.18 10.32
N SER A 15 -10.94 -7.52 10.47
CA SER A 15 -11.43 -8.86 10.15
C SER A 15 -11.35 -9.15 8.64
N HIS A 16 -11.65 -8.15 7.81
CA HIS A 16 -11.42 -8.24 6.37
C HIS A 16 -9.92 -8.38 6.06
N ALA A 17 -9.06 -7.59 6.72
CA ALA A 17 -7.62 -7.66 6.52
C ALA A 17 -7.04 -9.07 6.79
N ILE A 18 -7.50 -9.73 7.86
CA ILE A 18 -7.10 -11.10 8.19
C ILE A 18 -7.61 -12.09 7.15
N ARG A 19 -8.89 -12.00 6.75
CA ARG A 19 -9.44 -12.91 5.71
C ARG A 19 -8.71 -12.79 4.39
N ALA A 20 -8.37 -11.58 3.97
CA ALA A 20 -7.59 -11.34 2.76
C ALA A 20 -6.19 -11.96 2.86
N HIS A 21 -5.50 -11.79 4.00
CA HIS A 21 -4.24 -12.46 4.26
C HIS A 21 -4.36 -13.99 4.18
N ASP A 22 -5.36 -14.57 4.86
CA ASP A 22 -5.52 -16.02 4.90
C ASP A 22 -5.77 -16.60 3.51
N TRP A 23 -6.58 -15.90 2.71
CA TRP A 23 -6.80 -16.24 1.30
C TRP A 23 -5.50 -16.18 0.48
N ILE A 24 -4.66 -15.16 0.69
CA ILE A 24 -3.34 -15.04 0.04
C ILE A 24 -2.44 -16.22 0.39
N ILE A 25 -2.33 -16.58 1.68
CA ILE A 25 -1.48 -17.70 2.12
C ILE A 25 -2.00 -19.02 1.55
N GLU A 26 -3.32 -19.22 1.53
CA GLU A 26 -3.93 -20.43 0.95
C GLU A 26 -3.60 -20.61 -0.54
N HIS A 27 -3.58 -19.53 -1.32
CA HIS A 27 -3.42 -19.59 -2.77
C HIS A 27 -1.98 -19.40 -3.27
N SER A 28 -1.11 -18.78 -2.47
CA SER A 28 0.29 -18.48 -2.85
C SER A 28 1.34 -19.14 -1.96
N GLY A 29 0.93 -19.82 -0.88
CA GLY A 29 1.82 -20.47 0.09
C GLY A 29 2.49 -19.49 1.06
N GLY A 30 3.10 -20.05 2.10
CA GLY A 30 3.75 -19.30 3.19
C GLY A 30 3.31 -19.81 4.57
N LEU A 31 3.82 -19.19 5.64
CA LEU A 31 3.39 -19.52 7.00
C LEU A 31 2.07 -18.81 7.33
N ALA A 32 1.05 -19.61 7.61
CA ALA A 32 -0.24 -19.13 8.09
C ALA A 32 -0.14 -18.53 9.51
N GLY A 33 -1.11 -17.68 9.83
CA GLY A 33 -1.32 -17.16 11.17
C GLY A 33 -0.83 -15.73 11.40
N THR A 34 -1.47 -15.09 12.36
CA THR A 34 -1.20 -13.72 12.80
C THR A 34 -0.17 -13.70 13.93
N LYS A 35 0.81 -12.80 13.85
CA LYS A 35 1.79 -12.56 14.91
C LYS A 35 1.29 -11.52 15.91
N ASN A 36 0.79 -10.39 15.43
CA ASN A 36 0.24 -9.32 16.26
C ASN A 36 -0.82 -8.53 15.49
N ILE A 37 -2.08 -8.91 15.68
CA ILE A 37 -3.25 -8.32 15.01
C ILE A 37 -3.40 -6.83 15.35
N GLY A 38 -2.99 -6.40 16.55
CA GLY A 38 -3.06 -4.99 16.95
C GLY A 38 -2.28 -4.04 16.03
N LEU A 39 -1.30 -4.58 15.27
CA LEU A 39 -0.53 -3.81 14.30
C LEU A 39 -1.29 -3.53 13.00
N LEU A 40 -2.46 -4.16 12.78
CA LEU A 40 -3.38 -3.85 11.67
C LEU A 40 -4.37 -2.73 12.03
N GLN A 41 -4.70 -2.59 13.31
CA GLN A 41 -5.71 -1.62 13.75
C GLN A 41 -5.24 -0.19 13.54
N GLY A 42 -4.00 0.13 13.94
CA GLY A 42 -3.43 1.46 13.79
C GLY A 42 -3.49 1.99 12.35
N PRO A 43 -2.92 1.28 11.35
CA PRO A 43 -2.96 1.71 9.96
C PRO A 43 -4.38 1.96 9.44
N LEU A 44 -5.34 1.09 9.77
CA LEU A 44 -6.74 1.23 9.32
C LEU A 44 -7.47 2.40 10.00
N GLU A 45 -7.13 2.71 11.25
CA GLU A 45 -7.65 3.90 11.95
C GLU A 45 -7.00 5.18 11.42
N HIS A 46 -5.69 5.16 11.16
CA HIS A 46 -4.95 6.34 10.73
C HIS A 46 -5.43 6.88 9.38
N ILE A 47 -5.70 6.01 8.41
CA ILE A 47 -6.17 6.43 7.08
C ILE A 47 -7.57 7.09 7.09
N GLN A 48 -8.29 7.02 8.22
CA GLN A 48 -9.56 7.75 8.43
C GLN A 48 -9.33 9.19 8.91
N ASN A 49 -8.09 9.58 9.20
CA ASN A 49 -7.75 10.92 9.64
C ASN A 49 -7.40 11.82 8.45
N ASP A 50 -8.39 12.57 7.97
CA ASP A 50 -8.25 13.47 6.82
C ASP A 50 -7.31 14.66 7.07
N LEU A 51 -6.95 14.97 8.32
CA LEU A 51 -5.94 16.00 8.61
C LEU A 51 -4.54 15.55 8.17
N TYR A 52 -4.24 14.26 8.28
CA TYR A 52 -2.94 13.70 7.93
C TYR A 52 -2.92 12.99 6.59
N TYR A 53 -4.07 12.44 6.17
CA TYR A 53 -4.21 11.70 4.93
C TYR A 53 -5.43 12.21 4.17
N PRO A 54 -5.42 13.45 3.65
CA PRO A 54 -6.58 14.06 3.01
C PRO A 54 -6.99 13.34 1.72
N GLU A 55 -6.02 12.91 0.90
CA GLU A 55 -6.27 12.39 -0.43
C GLU A 55 -6.09 10.87 -0.54
N MET A 56 -6.51 10.29 -1.66
CA MET A 56 -6.49 8.84 -1.88
C MET A 56 -5.07 8.25 -1.81
N GLU A 57 -4.11 8.91 -2.46
CA GLU A 57 -2.70 8.56 -2.45
C GLU A 57 -2.13 8.56 -1.03
N ASP A 58 -2.48 9.55 -0.20
CA ASP A 58 -1.97 9.64 1.17
C ASP A 58 -2.42 8.43 2.01
N LYS A 59 -3.71 8.08 1.86
CA LYS A 59 -4.33 6.95 2.56
C LYS A 59 -3.73 5.63 2.10
N ILE A 60 -3.60 5.40 0.78
CA ILE A 60 -3.05 4.16 0.23
C ILE A 60 -1.57 4.03 0.58
N THR A 61 -0.78 5.09 0.44
CA THR A 61 0.63 5.08 0.81
C THR A 61 0.80 4.69 2.26
N HIS A 62 0.02 5.29 3.16
CA HIS A 62 0.10 4.93 4.56
C HIS A 62 -0.32 3.49 4.82
N LEU A 63 -1.43 3.04 4.24
CA LEU A 63 -1.96 1.69 4.39
C LEU A 63 -0.94 0.64 3.93
N VAL A 64 -0.45 0.78 2.70
CA VAL A 64 0.51 -0.15 2.10
C VAL A 64 1.81 -0.15 2.89
N PHE A 65 2.40 1.03 3.14
CA PHE A 65 3.66 1.13 3.87
C PHE A 65 3.57 0.50 5.26
N SER A 66 2.53 0.84 6.01
CA SER A 66 2.41 0.40 7.40
C SER A 66 2.09 -1.08 7.51
N ILE A 67 1.22 -1.65 6.67
CA ILE A 67 0.95 -3.09 6.69
C ILE A 67 2.19 -3.88 6.25
N ASN A 68 2.93 -3.39 5.25
CA ASN A 68 4.14 -4.02 4.78
C ASN A 68 5.18 -4.15 5.91
N LYS A 69 5.33 -3.08 6.70
CA LYS A 69 6.28 -2.97 7.83
C LYS A 69 5.76 -3.52 9.16
N ALA A 70 4.45 -3.69 9.32
CA ALA A 70 3.84 -4.03 10.60
C ALA A 70 4.26 -5.39 11.14
N HIS A 71 4.80 -6.30 10.33
CA HIS A 71 5.06 -7.70 10.73
C HIS A 71 3.87 -8.32 11.48
N ALA A 72 2.64 -7.95 11.09
CA ALA A 72 1.40 -8.36 11.73
C ALA A 72 1.13 -9.86 11.53
N PHE A 73 1.65 -10.42 10.44
CA PHE A 73 1.56 -11.82 10.06
C PHE A 73 2.92 -12.53 10.12
N HIS A 74 2.90 -13.86 10.26
CA HIS A 74 4.12 -14.67 10.24
C HIS A 74 4.84 -14.63 8.88
N ASP A 75 4.07 -14.60 7.80
CA ASP A 75 4.54 -14.43 6.42
C ASP A 75 3.47 -13.63 5.64
N GLY A 76 3.75 -13.21 4.42
CA GLY A 76 2.73 -12.62 3.55
C GLY A 76 2.45 -11.14 3.80
N ASN A 77 3.17 -10.45 4.70
CA ASN A 77 2.95 -9.01 4.98
C ASN A 77 3.04 -8.14 3.71
N LYS A 78 4.03 -8.37 2.84
CA LYS A 78 4.19 -7.66 1.56
C LYS A 78 2.97 -7.88 0.64
N ARG A 79 2.61 -9.14 0.43
CA ARG A 79 1.47 -9.54 -0.42
C ARG A 79 0.15 -9.01 0.15
N SER A 80 -0.01 -9.04 1.47
CA SER A 80 -1.19 -8.51 2.17
C SER A 80 -1.28 -7.00 2.05
N SER A 81 -0.16 -6.27 2.19
CA SER A 81 -0.17 -4.81 1.98
C SER A 81 -0.60 -4.43 0.57
N LEU A 82 -0.15 -5.19 -0.44
CA LEU A 82 -0.51 -4.96 -1.83
C LEU A 82 -1.99 -5.25 -2.08
N ALA A 83 -2.47 -6.42 -1.64
CA ALA A 83 -3.85 -6.83 -1.81
C ALA A 83 -4.84 -5.90 -1.07
N LEU A 84 -4.48 -5.45 0.13
CA LEU A 84 -5.33 -4.54 0.91
C LEU A 84 -5.34 -3.13 0.35
N GLY A 85 -4.22 -2.66 -0.22
CA GLY A 85 -4.19 -1.41 -0.99
C GLY A 85 -5.05 -1.49 -2.26
N ALA A 86 -4.95 -2.59 -3.01
CA ALA A 86 -5.76 -2.86 -4.19
C ALA A 86 -7.27 -2.93 -3.86
N TYR A 87 -7.62 -3.62 -2.77
CA TYR A 87 -9.00 -3.67 -2.30
C TYR A 87 -9.51 -2.30 -1.83
N PHE A 88 -8.67 -1.48 -1.19
CA PHE A 88 -9.06 -0.12 -0.81
C PHE A 88 -9.37 0.75 -2.04
N LEU A 89 -8.59 0.61 -3.11
CA LEU A 89 -8.84 1.28 -4.40
C LEU A 89 -10.18 0.83 -5.00
N GLU A 90 -10.39 -0.47 -5.12
CA GLU A 90 -11.63 -1.07 -5.63
C GLU A 90 -12.85 -0.56 -4.83
N LEU A 91 -12.77 -0.62 -3.50
CA LEU A 91 -13.81 -0.19 -2.59
C LEU A 91 -14.21 1.29 -2.75
N ASN A 92 -13.30 2.13 -3.26
CA ASN A 92 -13.50 3.55 -3.45
C ASN A 92 -13.70 3.96 -4.93
N GLY A 93 -13.97 2.98 -5.82
CA GLY A 93 -14.33 3.24 -7.22
C GLY A 93 -13.13 3.45 -8.16
N PHE A 94 -11.94 3.03 -7.75
CA PHE A 94 -10.72 3.05 -8.58
C PHE A 94 -10.47 1.71 -9.28
N ASP A 95 -11.53 0.95 -9.60
CA ASP A 95 -11.43 -0.39 -10.20
C ASP A 95 -10.52 -0.44 -11.44
N TYR A 96 -10.55 0.63 -12.25
CA TYR A 96 -9.78 0.73 -13.49
C TYR A 96 -8.25 0.72 -13.26
N ILE A 97 -7.78 1.14 -12.08
CA ILE A 97 -6.35 1.23 -11.77
C ILE A 97 -5.85 0.05 -10.92
N VAL A 98 -6.75 -0.80 -10.40
CA VAL A 98 -6.38 -1.94 -9.54
C VAL A 98 -5.35 -2.85 -10.20
N GLN A 99 -5.57 -3.22 -11.47
CA GLN A 99 -4.64 -4.10 -12.20
C GLN A 99 -3.28 -3.44 -12.47
N PRO A 100 -3.20 -2.21 -13.03
CA PRO A 100 -1.95 -1.47 -13.12
C PRO A 100 -1.22 -1.29 -11.79
N PHE A 101 -1.96 -0.99 -10.72
CA PHE A 101 -1.43 -0.84 -9.38
C PHE A 101 -0.76 -2.11 -8.89
N ILE A 102 -1.44 -3.26 -8.96
CA ILE A 102 -0.86 -4.56 -8.54
C ILE A 102 0.44 -4.85 -9.30
N GLN A 103 0.43 -4.69 -10.62
CA GLN A 103 1.59 -4.97 -11.48
C GLN A 103 2.77 -4.05 -11.18
N LYS A 104 2.53 -2.73 -11.09
CA LYS A 104 3.59 -1.74 -10.83
C LYS A 104 4.14 -1.86 -9.42
N MET A 105 3.31 -2.22 -8.44
CA MET A 105 3.69 -2.26 -7.02
C MET A 105 4.33 -3.57 -6.56
N GLU A 106 4.36 -4.63 -7.38
CA GLU A 106 4.87 -5.94 -6.96
C GLU A 106 6.32 -5.86 -6.45
N ASN A 107 7.23 -5.28 -7.27
CA ASN A 107 8.63 -5.08 -6.87
C ASN A 107 8.77 -3.95 -5.84
N ILE A 108 7.96 -2.90 -5.95
CA ILE A 108 7.96 -1.78 -5.01
C ILE A 108 7.68 -2.27 -3.60
N ALA A 109 6.72 -3.18 -3.40
CA ALA A 109 6.39 -3.73 -2.10
C ALA A 109 7.56 -4.52 -1.47
N VAL A 110 8.43 -5.13 -2.30
CA VAL A 110 9.66 -5.78 -1.83
C VAL A 110 10.68 -4.72 -1.41
N TRP A 111 10.93 -3.73 -2.27
CA TRP A 111 11.85 -2.63 -1.97
C TRP A 111 11.45 -1.80 -0.75
N VAL A 112 10.14 -1.61 -0.54
CA VAL A 112 9.62 -1.00 0.69
C VAL A 112 10.02 -1.85 1.90
N ALA A 113 9.79 -3.16 1.86
CA ALA A 113 10.14 -4.05 2.98
C ALA A 113 11.63 -3.98 3.33
N ASP A 114 12.49 -3.92 2.30
CA ASP A 114 13.94 -3.89 2.42
C ASP A 114 14.50 -2.49 2.74
N ASN A 115 13.64 -1.47 2.86
CA ASN A 115 14.00 -0.05 3.07
C ASN A 115 14.75 0.59 1.90
N VAL A 116 14.67 0.00 0.71
CA VAL A 116 15.16 0.58 -0.54
C VAL A 116 14.27 1.74 -0.96
N ILE A 117 12.95 1.58 -0.83
CA ILE A 117 11.97 2.64 -1.06
C ILE A 117 11.39 3.08 0.27
N ASP A 118 11.56 4.36 0.59
CA ASP A 118 10.97 4.97 1.77
C ASP A 118 9.51 5.41 1.54
N LYS A 119 8.87 5.95 2.58
CA LYS A 119 7.46 6.34 2.51
C LYS A 119 7.20 7.51 1.56
N GLU A 120 8.17 8.41 1.41
CA GLU A 120 8.05 9.60 0.58
C GLU A 120 8.12 9.22 -0.90
N LEU A 121 9.12 8.43 -1.29
CA LEU A 121 9.23 7.92 -2.65
C LEU A 121 8.06 6.99 -3.00
N LEU A 122 7.59 6.19 -2.04
CA LEU A 122 6.37 5.39 -2.21
C LEU A 122 5.13 6.24 -2.48
N HIS A 123 5.01 7.41 -1.84
CA HIS A 123 3.92 8.36 -2.10
C HIS A 123 3.94 8.83 -3.55
N GLN A 124 5.10 9.28 -4.03
CA GLN A 124 5.27 9.75 -5.41
C GLN A 124 4.96 8.66 -6.43
N ILE A 125 5.40 7.42 -6.16
CA ILE A 125 5.08 6.25 -6.99
C ILE A 125 3.57 6.03 -7.05
N ILE A 126 2.89 5.99 -5.89
CA ILE A 126 1.44 5.75 -5.83
C ILE A 126 0.69 6.87 -6.53
N TYR A 127 1.03 8.14 -6.27
CA TYR A 127 0.43 9.28 -6.95
C TYR A 127 0.52 9.14 -8.47
N SER A 128 1.70 8.83 -9.00
CA SER A 128 1.91 8.66 -10.44
C SER A 128 1.13 7.46 -10.99
N ILE A 129 1.01 6.35 -10.24
CA ILE A 129 0.15 5.22 -10.63
C ILE A 129 -1.32 5.64 -10.76
N LEU A 130 -1.83 6.48 -9.84
CA LEU A 130 -3.25 6.83 -9.79
C LEU A 130 -3.66 7.86 -10.83
N TYR A 131 -2.78 8.83 -11.12
CA TYR A 131 -3.17 10.05 -11.83
C TYR A 131 -2.37 10.33 -13.11
N GLU A 132 -1.29 9.59 -13.36
CA GLU A 132 -0.43 9.78 -14.52
C GLU A 132 -0.40 8.54 -15.42
N ASP A 133 -0.22 8.75 -16.72
CA ASP A 133 -0.11 7.65 -17.68
C ASP A 133 1.21 6.88 -17.53
N ASP A 134 2.29 7.59 -17.17
CA ASP A 134 3.63 7.05 -16.96
C ASP A 134 4.38 7.88 -15.90
N TYR A 135 5.44 7.30 -15.32
CA TYR A 135 6.30 7.97 -14.37
C TYR A 135 7.03 9.15 -15.04
N SER A 136 7.13 10.27 -14.32
CA SER A 136 8.03 11.36 -14.73
C SER A 136 9.49 10.86 -14.81
N GLU A 137 10.31 11.53 -15.61
CA GLU A 137 11.73 11.19 -15.72
C GLU A 137 12.44 11.37 -14.37
N GLU A 138 12.04 12.37 -13.59
CA GLU A 138 12.53 12.61 -12.24
C GLU A 138 12.20 11.43 -11.31
N LEU A 139 10.97 10.90 -11.37
CA LEU A 139 10.56 9.76 -10.56
C LEU A 139 11.27 8.48 -10.99
N LYS A 140 11.44 8.25 -12.30
CA LYS A 140 12.21 7.11 -12.82
C LYS A 140 13.65 7.14 -12.31
N ILE A 141 14.29 8.32 -12.32
CA ILE A 141 15.64 8.51 -11.78
C ILE A 141 15.66 8.25 -10.27
N ALA A 142 14.70 8.76 -9.50
CA ALA A 142 14.65 8.55 -8.05
C ALA A 142 14.50 7.05 -7.69
N ILE A 143 13.64 6.32 -8.40
CA ILE A 143 13.51 4.86 -8.25
C ILE A 143 14.80 4.15 -8.64
N PHE A 144 15.44 4.55 -9.75
CA PHE A 144 16.69 3.97 -10.19
C PHE A 144 17.82 4.18 -9.18
N GLU A 145 18.00 5.41 -8.67
CA GLU A 145 19.01 5.71 -7.66
C GLU A 145 18.78 4.87 -6.40
N ALA A 146 17.56 4.84 -5.88
CA ALA A 146 17.21 4.04 -4.70
C ALA A 146 17.57 2.55 -4.88
N THR A 147 17.18 1.97 -6.01
CA THR A 147 17.40 0.55 -6.31
C THR A 147 18.87 0.21 -6.60
N LEU A 148 19.60 1.08 -7.31
CA LEU A 148 21.02 0.90 -7.59
C LEU A 148 21.86 0.91 -6.31
N PHE A 149 21.57 1.80 -5.35
CA PHE A 149 22.28 1.81 -4.07
C PHE A 149 22.08 0.52 -3.27
N ALA A 150 20.89 -0.09 -3.37
CA ALA A 150 20.62 -1.37 -2.71
C ALA A 150 21.47 -2.52 -3.26
N ASP A 151 21.72 -2.54 -4.57
CA ASP A 151 22.55 -3.57 -5.21
C ASP A 151 24.05 -3.40 -4.92
N ILE A 152 24.50 -2.20 -4.54
CA ILE A 152 25.91 -1.92 -4.23
C ILE A 152 26.26 -2.29 -2.77
N ILE A 153 25.28 -2.29 -1.87
CA ILE A 153 25.48 -2.45 -0.42
C ILE A 153 25.21 -3.90 0.05
N ASN A 154 24.55 -4.72 -0.77
CA ASN A 154 24.30 -6.15 -0.53
C ASN A 154 25.35 -7.06 -1.19
#